data_AF-A0A1Y1N7P6-F1
#
_entry.id   AF-A0A1Y1N7P6-F1
#
_cell.length_a   1.000
_cell.length_b   1.000
_cell.length_c   1.000
_cell.angle_alpha   90.00
_cell.angle_beta   90.00
_cell.angle_gamma   90.00
#
_symmetry.space_group_name_H-M   'P 1'
#
loop_
_entity.id
_entity.type
_entity.pdbx_description
1 polymer ?
#
loop_
_entity_poly.entity_id
_entity_poly.type
_entity_poly.pdbx_seq_one_letter_code
_entity_poly.pdbx_strand_id
1 'polypeptide(L)'
;SYVHFAFIGTADIAMQDLLEVNGIDKTCPLIIHDARPDHSQMSTENRMSLAIVKALYLFNLYMHPQAVFIDSTKAEESYFLRAVRDQVSSTQSALIELPEHSRTSLAWISKLDSAALSAWNDVRFDILIHATPTGTANLERLLRSIARADFAGIQTPHITVELPYAVDAPLESYLANFKWPRPTPSDGQRPQMISLRRRITRQLMEEEDSSVRFVESFWPTDPR
;
A
#
# COMPACT_ATOMS: atom_id res chain seq x y z
N SER A 1 -27.81 -1.40 -4.50
CA SER A 1 -26.52 -1.93 -4.02
C SER A 1 -26.79 -3.28 -3.40
N TYR A 2 -26.14 -4.35 -3.88
CA TYR A 2 -26.31 -5.71 -3.35
C TYR A 2 -25.07 -6.07 -2.55
N VAL A 3 -25.25 -6.65 -1.36
CA VAL A 3 -24.14 -7.12 -0.54
C VAL A 3 -24.06 -8.62 -0.71
N HIS A 4 -22.92 -9.09 -1.21
CA HIS A 4 -22.63 -10.51 -1.35
C HIS A 4 -21.70 -10.93 -0.22
N PHE A 5 -22.04 -12.04 0.43
CA PHE A 5 -21.20 -12.70 1.40
C PHE A 5 -20.77 -14.05 0.82
N ALA A 6 -19.47 -14.29 0.75
CA ALA A 6 -18.93 -15.57 0.32
C ALA A 6 -18.07 -16.16 1.44
N PHE A 7 -18.37 -17.39 1.84
CA PHE A 7 -17.58 -18.08 2.85
C PHE A 7 -16.57 -19.01 2.17
N ILE A 8 -15.29 -18.78 2.45
CA ILE A 8 -14.17 -19.61 1.98
C ILE A 8 -13.34 -19.96 3.21
N GLY A 9 -13.14 -21.24 3.48
CA GLY A 9 -12.40 -21.69 4.65
C GLY A 9 -12.45 -23.19 4.82
N THR A 10 -11.77 -23.69 5.84
CA THR A 10 -11.71 -25.13 6.18
C THR A 10 -12.78 -25.53 7.20
N ALA A 11 -13.38 -24.57 7.89
CA ALA A 11 -14.37 -24.84 8.92
C ALA A 11 -15.68 -25.40 8.33
N ASP A 12 -16.16 -26.48 8.93
CA ASP A 12 -17.45 -27.10 8.63
C ASP A 12 -18.50 -26.54 9.57
N ILE A 13 -18.95 -25.35 9.23
CA ILE A 13 -20.08 -24.69 9.86
C ILE A 13 -21.20 -24.60 8.83
N ALA A 14 -22.45 -24.81 9.26
CA ALA A 14 -23.59 -24.54 8.41
C ALA A 14 -23.69 -23.02 8.19
N MET A 15 -23.98 -22.60 6.96
CA MET A 15 -24.07 -21.18 6.64
C MET A 15 -25.09 -20.45 7.52
N GLN A 16 -26.20 -21.11 7.86
CA GLN A 16 -27.21 -20.55 8.75
C GLN A 16 -26.66 -20.24 10.15
N ASP A 17 -25.96 -21.21 10.75
CA ASP A 17 -25.34 -21.04 12.08
C ASP A 17 -24.30 -19.91 12.08
N LEU A 18 -23.52 -19.80 11.00
CA LEU A 18 -22.53 -18.73 10.84
C LEU A 18 -23.20 -17.35 10.86
N LEU A 19 -24.34 -17.18 10.18
CA LEU A 19 -25.07 -15.92 10.18
C LEU A 19 -25.67 -15.61 11.54
N GLU A 20 -26.30 -16.60 12.18
CA GLU A 20 -26.97 -16.44 13.48
C GLU A 20 -26.00 -16.04 14.58
N VAL A 21 -24.82 -16.68 14.62
CA VAL A 21 -23.76 -16.33 15.59
C VAL A 21 -23.23 -14.91 15.37
N ASN A 22 -23.27 -14.41 14.13
CA ASN A 22 -22.90 -13.02 13.79
C ASN A 22 -24.07 -12.03 13.91
N GLY A 23 -25.25 -12.47 14.40
CA GLY A 23 -26.43 -11.62 14.56
C GLY A 23 -27.03 -11.15 13.23
N ILE A 24 -26.74 -11.84 12.13
CA ILE A 24 -27.28 -11.53 10.81
C ILE A 24 -28.62 -12.24 10.65
N ASP A 25 -29.69 -11.45 10.56
CA ASP A 25 -31.06 -11.93 10.38
C ASP A 25 -31.66 -11.47 9.04
N LYS A 26 -32.97 -11.73 8.86
CA LYS A 26 -33.70 -11.36 7.64
C LYS A 26 -33.81 -9.85 7.41
N THR A 27 -33.47 -9.00 8.40
CA THR A 27 -33.49 -7.55 8.26
C THR A 27 -32.27 -7.04 7.48
N CYS A 28 -31.21 -7.84 7.36
CA CYS A 28 -30.02 -7.54 6.58
C CYS A 28 -30.01 -8.37 5.27
N PRO A 29 -30.46 -7.81 4.13
CA PRO A 29 -30.50 -8.56 2.87
C PRO A 29 -29.08 -8.80 2.33
N LEU A 30 -28.57 -10.01 2.58
CA LEU A 30 -27.27 -10.50 2.11
C LEU A 30 -27.48 -11.66 1.12
N ILE A 31 -26.77 -11.61 -0.02
CA ILE A 31 -26.74 -12.73 -0.96
C ILE A 31 -25.56 -13.62 -0.57
N ILE A 32 -25.87 -14.86 -0.22
CA ILE A 32 -24.92 -15.76 0.42
C ILE A 32 -24.39 -16.76 -0.60
N HIS A 33 -23.07 -16.97 -0.58
CA HIS A 33 -22.34 -17.91 -1.40
C HIS A 33 -21.51 -18.81 -0.49
N ASP A 34 -21.69 -20.12 -0.60
CA ASP A 34 -20.74 -21.08 -0.02
C ASP A 34 -19.67 -21.35 -1.08
N ALA A 35 -18.47 -20.81 -0.85
CA ALA A 35 -17.35 -20.89 -1.78
C ALA A 35 -16.25 -21.84 -1.26
N ARG A 36 -16.57 -22.69 -0.27
CA ARG A 36 -15.66 -23.73 0.22
C ARG A 36 -15.43 -24.79 -0.86
N PRO A 37 -14.21 -25.36 -0.95
CA PRO A 37 -13.98 -26.54 -1.76
C PRO A 37 -14.64 -27.78 -1.13
N ASP A 38 -14.87 -28.80 -1.95
CA ASP A 38 -15.31 -30.10 -1.49
C ASP A 38 -14.30 -30.67 -0.48
N HIS A 39 -14.78 -31.27 0.62
CA HIS A 39 -13.91 -31.75 1.71
C HIS A 39 -12.96 -30.67 2.27
N SER A 40 -13.46 -29.45 2.49
CA SER A 40 -12.68 -28.30 2.98
C SER A 40 -11.89 -28.59 4.26
N GLN A 41 -12.45 -29.33 5.22
CA GLN A 41 -11.78 -29.72 6.48
C GLN A 41 -10.47 -30.48 6.28
N MET A 42 -10.40 -31.33 5.24
CA MET A 42 -9.24 -32.18 4.94
C MET A 42 -8.35 -31.56 3.86
N SER A 43 -8.65 -30.34 3.42
CA SER A 43 -7.93 -29.70 2.33
C SER A 43 -6.58 -29.17 2.79
N THR A 44 -5.55 -29.38 1.95
CA THR A 44 -4.23 -28.82 2.17
C THR A 44 -4.21 -27.32 1.85
N GLU A 45 -3.23 -26.60 2.38
CA GLU A 45 -3.04 -25.16 2.08
C GLU A 45 -2.95 -24.88 0.57
N ASN A 46 -2.28 -25.76 -0.19
CA ASN A 46 -2.17 -25.65 -1.65
C ASN A 46 -3.55 -25.77 -2.32
N ARG A 47 -4.38 -26.70 -1.85
CA ARG A 47 -5.75 -26.87 -2.38
C ARG A 47 -6.63 -25.68 -2.02
N MET A 48 -6.51 -25.17 -0.80
CA MET A 48 -7.21 -23.97 -0.36
C MET A 48 -6.80 -22.74 -1.17
N SER A 49 -5.51 -22.55 -1.44
CA SER A 49 -4.98 -21.49 -2.30
C SER A 49 -5.61 -21.53 -3.70
N LEU A 50 -5.68 -22.72 -4.32
CA LEU A 50 -6.36 -22.89 -5.61
C LEU A 50 -7.86 -22.59 -5.55
N ALA A 51 -8.55 -23.00 -4.48
CA ALA A 51 -9.96 -22.70 -4.29
C ALA A 51 -10.20 -21.18 -4.21
N ILE A 52 -9.35 -20.45 -3.49
CA ILE A 52 -9.42 -18.98 -3.38
C ILE A 52 -9.20 -18.32 -4.73
N VAL A 53 -8.17 -18.73 -5.49
CA VAL A 53 -7.91 -18.22 -6.84
C VAL A 53 -9.15 -18.42 -7.74
N LYS A 54 -9.77 -19.61 -7.70
CA LYS A 54 -10.98 -19.90 -8.49
C LYS A 54 -12.19 -19.08 -8.05
N ALA A 55 -12.40 -18.91 -6.74
CA ALA A 55 -13.50 -18.09 -6.22
C ALA A 55 -13.33 -16.62 -6.63
N LEU A 56 -12.12 -16.06 -6.46
CA LEU A 56 -11.80 -14.69 -6.87
C LEU A 56 -11.93 -14.49 -8.38
N TYR A 57 -11.55 -15.48 -9.19
CA TYR A 57 -11.79 -15.44 -10.64
C TYR A 57 -13.28 -15.32 -10.97
N LEU A 58 -14.14 -16.11 -10.31
CA LEU A 58 -15.59 -16.03 -10.50
C LEU A 58 -16.15 -14.69 -10.02
N PHE A 59 -15.70 -14.18 -8.87
CA PHE A 59 -16.12 -12.86 -8.38
C PHE A 59 -15.73 -11.77 -9.37
N ASN A 60 -14.53 -11.83 -9.94
CA ASN A 60 -14.11 -10.87 -10.95
C ASN A 60 -14.98 -10.96 -12.22
N LEU A 61 -15.27 -12.18 -12.69
CA LEU A 61 -16.05 -12.42 -13.89
C LEU A 61 -17.51 -11.97 -13.78
N TYR A 62 -18.14 -12.09 -12.61
CA TYR A 62 -19.55 -11.75 -12.44
C TYR A 62 -19.76 -10.37 -11.82
N MET A 63 -18.93 -9.96 -10.87
CA MET A 63 -19.12 -8.72 -10.09
C MET A 63 -18.23 -7.56 -10.54
N HIS A 64 -17.11 -7.84 -11.20
CA HIS A 64 -16.16 -6.82 -11.69
C HIS A 64 -15.75 -5.79 -10.60
N PRO A 65 -15.19 -6.26 -9.46
CA PRO A 65 -14.82 -5.38 -8.37
C PRO A 65 -13.78 -4.35 -8.82
N GLN A 66 -14.00 -3.09 -8.45
CA GLN A 66 -13.09 -1.99 -8.79
C GLN A 66 -11.90 -1.91 -7.84
N ALA A 67 -12.10 -2.32 -6.59
CA ALA A 67 -11.05 -2.42 -5.58
C ALA A 67 -11.31 -3.62 -4.66
N VAL A 68 -10.23 -4.20 -4.16
CA VAL A 68 -10.22 -5.37 -3.28
C VAL A 68 -9.49 -4.99 -2.00
N PHE A 69 -10.18 -5.07 -0.87
CA PHE A 69 -9.58 -4.88 0.45
C PHE A 69 -9.22 -6.23 1.04
N ILE A 70 -8.03 -6.34 1.64
CA ILE A 70 -7.59 -7.54 2.35
C ILE A 70 -6.93 -7.16 3.66
N ASP A 71 -7.17 -7.93 4.72
CA ASP A 71 -6.38 -7.82 5.95
C ASP A 71 -4.99 -8.39 5.68
N SER A 72 -3.94 -7.57 5.80
CA SER A 72 -2.56 -7.99 5.55
C SER A 72 -1.81 -8.42 6.81
N THR A 73 -2.49 -8.45 7.95
CA THR A 73 -1.90 -8.83 9.23
C THR A 73 -1.70 -10.35 9.34
N LYS A 74 -1.03 -10.78 10.40
CA LYS A 74 -0.83 -12.21 10.70
C LYS A 74 -2.08 -12.92 11.21
N ALA A 75 -3.20 -12.21 11.35
CA ALA A 75 -4.49 -12.83 11.67
C ALA A 75 -5.05 -13.61 10.47
N GLU A 76 -4.65 -13.23 9.25
CA GLU A 76 -5.07 -13.87 8.01
C GLU A 76 -4.12 -15.02 7.62
N GLU A 77 -4.68 -16.03 6.95
CA GLU A 77 -3.93 -17.21 6.56
C GLU A 77 -2.93 -16.92 5.43
N SER A 78 -1.69 -17.41 5.57
CA SER A 78 -0.62 -17.07 4.62
C SER A 78 -0.88 -17.56 3.18
N TYR A 79 -1.54 -18.71 3.04
CA TYR A 79 -1.96 -19.23 1.74
C TYR A 79 -3.06 -18.39 1.09
N PHE A 80 -3.90 -17.74 1.91
CA PHE A 80 -4.97 -16.85 1.45
C PHE A 80 -4.38 -15.56 0.90
N LEU A 81 -3.51 -14.90 1.68
CA LEU A 81 -2.82 -13.68 1.25
C LEU A 81 -2.08 -13.87 -0.08
N ARG A 82 -1.35 -14.99 -0.22
CA ARG A 82 -0.64 -15.32 -1.46
C ARG A 82 -1.59 -15.50 -2.65
N ALA A 83 -2.65 -16.30 -2.46
CA ALA A 83 -3.64 -16.55 -3.49
C ALA A 83 -4.34 -15.27 -3.98
N VAL A 84 -4.69 -14.36 -3.06
CA VAL A 84 -5.32 -13.09 -3.42
C VAL A 84 -4.37 -12.19 -4.18
N ARG A 85 -3.12 -12.03 -3.72
CA ARG A 85 -2.10 -11.23 -4.40
C ARG A 85 -1.87 -11.71 -5.84
N ASP A 86 -1.71 -13.02 -6.01
CA ASP A 86 -1.50 -13.63 -7.32
C ASP A 86 -2.71 -13.37 -8.24
N GLN A 87 -3.93 -13.63 -7.76
CA GLN A 87 -5.12 -13.47 -8.57
C GLN A 87 -5.42 -12.01 -8.91
N VAL A 88 -5.32 -11.08 -7.95
CA VAL A 88 -5.59 -9.65 -8.18
C VAL A 88 -4.56 -9.04 -9.13
N SER A 89 -3.30 -9.47 -9.05
CA SER A 89 -2.27 -9.05 -10.01
C SER A 89 -2.62 -9.42 -11.46
N SER A 90 -3.31 -10.55 -11.66
CA SER A 90 -3.75 -11.02 -12.99
C SER A 90 -4.99 -10.28 -13.52
N THR A 91 -5.85 -9.77 -12.64
CA THR A 91 -7.11 -9.10 -13.02
C THR A 91 -6.98 -7.59 -13.16
N GLN A 92 -5.79 -7.02 -12.86
CA GLN A 92 -5.53 -5.58 -12.85
C GLN A 92 -6.47 -4.76 -11.93
N SER A 93 -7.09 -5.40 -10.95
CA SER A 93 -7.91 -4.71 -9.96
C SER A 93 -7.02 -4.05 -8.90
N ALA A 94 -7.48 -2.94 -8.31
CA ALA A 94 -6.75 -2.32 -7.20
C ALA A 94 -6.77 -3.23 -5.96
N LEU A 95 -5.60 -3.62 -5.47
CA LEU A 95 -5.43 -4.33 -4.20
C LEU A 95 -5.07 -3.34 -3.09
N ILE A 96 -5.87 -3.30 -2.03
CA ILE A 96 -5.68 -2.44 -0.87
C ILE A 96 -5.43 -3.33 0.35
N GLU A 97 -4.17 -3.38 0.76
CA GLU A 97 -3.72 -4.15 1.92
C GLU A 97 -3.92 -3.32 3.19
N LEU A 98 -4.84 -3.76 4.05
CA LEU A 98 -5.17 -3.08 5.29
C LEU A 98 -4.11 -3.41 6.35
N PRO A 99 -3.48 -2.40 6.95
CA PRO A 99 -2.53 -2.58 8.04
C PRO A 99 -3.24 -2.82 9.37
N GLU A 100 -2.44 -3.11 10.40
CA GLU A 100 -2.95 -3.17 11.77
C GLU A 100 -3.62 -1.83 12.16
N HIS A 101 -4.75 -1.91 12.86
CA HIS A 101 -5.56 -0.74 13.23
C HIS A 101 -6.08 0.11 12.05
N SER A 102 -6.30 -0.49 10.87
CA SER A 102 -6.84 0.17 9.67
C SER A 102 -8.10 1.02 9.91
N ARG A 103 -8.97 0.63 10.86
CA ARG A 103 -10.18 1.40 11.19
C ARG A 103 -9.89 2.84 11.61
N THR A 104 -8.80 3.09 12.33
CA THR A 104 -8.43 4.45 12.78
C THR A 104 -7.50 5.14 11.80
N SER A 105 -6.51 4.44 11.26
CA SER A 105 -5.50 5.00 10.35
C SER A 105 -6.04 5.28 8.94
N LEU A 106 -7.00 4.48 8.46
CA LEU A 106 -7.58 4.57 7.12
C LEU A 106 -9.07 4.94 7.12
N ALA A 107 -9.59 5.55 8.19
CA ALA A 107 -11.00 5.98 8.26
C ALA A 107 -11.42 6.87 7.07
N TRP A 108 -10.47 7.63 6.51
CA TRP A 108 -10.67 8.51 5.37
C TRP A 108 -10.97 7.76 4.05
N ILE A 109 -10.64 6.47 3.94
CA ILE A 109 -10.86 5.66 2.73
C ILE A 109 -12.34 5.55 2.37
N SER A 110 -13.21 5.65 3.37
CA SER A 110 -14.67 5.68 3.20
C SER A 110 -15.18 6.92 2.43
N LYS A 111 -14.35 7.94 2.28
CA LYS A 111 -14.66 9.15 1.51
C LYS A 111 -14.30 9.02 0.03
N LEU A 112 -13.61 7.96 -0.37
CA LEU A 112 -13.24 7.70 -1.75
C LEU A 112 -14.40 7.02 -2.49
N ASP A 113 -14.59 7.39 -3.75
CA ASP A 113 -15.52 6.71 -4.64
C ASP A 113 -14.84 5.51 -5.32
N SER A 114 -15.62 4.71 -6.05
CA SER A 114 -15.10 3.50 -6.71
C SER A 114 -14.03 3.83 -7.75
N ALA A 115 -14.12 5.00 -8.41
CA ALA A 115 -13.12 5.45 -9.38
C ALA A 115 -11.78 5.75 -8.68
N ALA A 116 -11.79 6.53 -7.60
CA ALA A 116 -10.57 6.80 -6.82
C ALA A 116 -9.97 5.51 -6.23
N LEU A 117 -10.81 4.60 -5.74
CA LEU A 117 -10.34 3.30 -5.22
C LEU A 117 -9.73 2.41 -6.31
N SER A 118 -10.27 2.45 -7.54
CA SER A 118 -9.68 1.70 -8.66
C SER A 118 -8.29 2.18 -9.07
N ALA A 119 -7.97 3.45 -8.78
CA ALA A 119 -6.67 4.05 -9.05
C ALA A 119 -5.70 3.96 -7.86
N TRP A 120 -6.02 3.22 -6.78
CA TRP A 120 -5.21 3.18 -5.56
C TRP A 120 -3.72 2.85 -5.81
N ASN A 121 -3.46 1.92 -6.73
CA ASN A 121 -2.12 1.48 -7.09
C ASN A 121 -1.49 2.27 -8.25
N ASP A 122 -2.24 3.20 -8.87
CA ASP A 122 -1.80 4.06 -9.97
C ASP A 122 -1.50 5.48 -9.47
N VAL A 123 -0.84 5.57 -8.30
CA VAL A 123 -0.41 6.84 -7.74
C VAL A 123 1.07 6.79 -7.46
N ARG A 124 1.79 7.74 -8.05
CA ARG A 124 3.22 7.95 -7.82
C ARG A 124 3.43 9.18 -6.95
N PHE A 125 4.11 8.98 -5.84
CA PHE A 125 4.50 10.07 -4.94
C PHE A 125 6.00 10.35 -5.05
N ASP A 126 6.35 11.61 -5.24
CA ASP A 126 7.72 12.11 -5.21
C ASP A 126 7.82 13.15 -4.08
N ILE A 127 8.69 12.91 -3.10
CA ILE A 127 8.89 13.79 -1.94
C ILE A 127 10.16 14.61 -2.18
N LEU A 128 10.01 15.93 -2.27
CA LEU A 128 11.13 16.87 -2.32
C LEU A 128 11.35 17.49 -0.94
N ILE A 129 12.56 17.36 -0.42
CA ILE A 129 12.97 17.91 0.88
C ILE A 129 14.06 18.94 0.66
N HIS A 130 13.76 20.19 0.99
CA HIS A 130 14.77 21.24 1.04
C HIS A 130 15.43 21.27 2.41
N ALA A 131 16.70 20.85 2.49
CA ALA A 131 17.47 20.90 3.72
C ALA A 131 17.95 22.33 3.97
N THR A 132 17.73 22.82 5.19
CA THR A 132 18.27 24.10 5.63
C THR A 132 19.75 23.97 6.00
N PRO A 133 20.56 25.04 5.84
CA PRO A 133 21.97 25.05 6.28
C PRO A 133 22.15 24.76 7.78
N THR A 134 21.12 25.06 8.58
CA THR A 134 21.07 24.80 10.02
C THR A 134 19.97 23.78 10.31
N GLY A 135 20.19 22.87 11.27
CA GLY A 135 19.16 21.93 11.70
C GLY A 135 19.28 20.50 11.15
N THR A 136 20.50 19.97 11.09
CA THR A 136 20.82 18.55 10.78
C THR A 136 19.88 17.55 11.47
N ALA A 137 19.61 17.74 12.78
CA ALA A 137 18.74 16.85 13.54
C ALA A 137 17.27 16.83 13.07
N ASN A 138 16.79 17.91 12.46
CA ASN A 138 15.43 17.98 11.93
C ASN A 138 15.27 17.12 10.69
N LEU A 139 16.25 17.17 9.78
CA LEU A 139 16.24 16.34 8.57
C LEU A 139 16.35 14.86 8.91
N GLU A 140 17.23 14.49 9.83
CA GLU A 140 17.35 13.10 10.31
C GLU A 140 16.03 12.60 10.93
N ARG A 141 15.37 13.44 11.73
CA ARG A 141 14.08 13.11 12.34
C ARG A 141 12.99 12.94 11.29
N LEU A 142 12.95 13.80 10.27
CA LEU A 142 12.00 13.72 9.16
C LEU A 142 12.21 12.44 8.35
N LEU A 143 13.44 12.15 7.92
CA LEU A 143 13.76 10.93 7.16
C LEU A 143 13.46 9.67 7.97
N ARG A 144 13.72 9.69 9.28
CA ARG A 144 13.32 8.59 10.18
C ARG A 144 11.81 8.43 10.29
N SER A 145 11.07 9.54 10.30
CA SER A 145 9.60 9.56 10.35
C SER A 145 9.01 8.99 9.06
N ILE A 146 9.48 9.47 7.90
CA ILE A 146 9.07 8.94 6.58
C ILE A 146 9.43 7.44 6.49
N ALA A 147 10.61 7.06 6.98
CA ALA A 147 11.03 5.66 6.98
C ALA A 147 10.20 4.75 7.89
N ARG A 148 9.38 5.30 8.79
CA ARG A 148 8.45 4.56 9.67
C ARG A 148 7.00 4.74 9.27
N ALA A 149 6.71 5.60 8.28
CA ALA A 149 5.35 5.82 7.83
C ALA A 149 4.82 4.54 7.19
N ASP A 150 3.54 4.29 7.41
CA ASP A 150 2.80 3.24 6.73
C ASP A 150 2.20 3.84 5.45
N PHE A 151 2.55 3.25 4.32
CA PHE A 151 2.06 3.67 3.00
C PHE A 151 0.83 2.88 2.55
N ALA A 152 0.26 2.01 3.39
CA ALA A 152 -1.01 1.31 3.13
C ALA A 152 -1.05 0.61 1.76
N GLY A 153 0.05 -0.05 1.39
CA GLY A 153 0.20 -0.75 0.11
C GLY A 153 0.47 0.13 -1.11
N ILE A 154 0.49 1.46 -0.97
CA ILE A 154 0.86 2.40 -2.04
C ILE A 154 2.34 2.23 -2.38
N GLN A 155 2.70 2.50 -3.65
CA GLN A 155 4.08 2.53 -4.10
C GLN A 155 4.94 3.42 -3.18
N THR A 156 6.08 2.88 -2.75
CA THR A 156 7.05 3.64 -1.94
C THR A 156 7.44 4.93 -2.69
N PRO A 157 7.32 6.11 -2.07
CA PRO A 157 7.67 7.36 -2.73
C PRO A 157 9.18 7.43 -2.99
N HIS A 158 9.56 8.05 -4.11
CA HIS A 158 10.95 8.44 -4.30
C HIS A 158 11.23 9.75 -3.55
N ILE A 159 12.38 9.81 -2.87
CA ILE A 159 12.76 10.95 -2.02
C ILE A 159 13.93 11.68 -2.68
N THR A 160 13.77 12.97 -2.92
CA THR A 160 14.87 13.85 -3.32
C THR A 160 15.20 14.79 -2.17
N VAL A 161 16.44 14.75 -1.69
CA VAL A 161 16.93 15.68 -0.67
C VAL A 161 17.84 16.71 -1.35
N GLU A 162 17.41 17.96 -1.35
CA GLU A 162 18.26 19.08 -1.75
C GLU A 162 19.10 19.56 -0.57
N LEU A 163 20.41 19.45 -0.72
CA LEU A 163 21.38 19.85 0.28
C LEU A 163 21.92 21.25 0.01
N PRO A 164 22.13 22.06 1.05
CA PRO A 164 22.83 23.34 0.95
C PRO A 164 24.29 23.15 0.52
N TYR A 165 24.95 24.25 0.15
CA TYR A 165 26.35 24.23 -0.27
C TYR A 165 27.28 23.66 0.82
N ALA A 166 27.07 24.08 2.07
CA ALA A 166 27.78 23.60 3.24
C ALA A 166 26.89 22.64 4.05
N VAL A 167 27.42 21.44 4.33
CA VAL A 167 26.72 20.37 5.07
C VAL A 167 27.62 19.95 6.23
N ASP A 168 27.05 19.74 7.41
CA ASP A 168 27.80 19.28 8.58
C ASP A 168 28.23 17.81 8.39
N ALA A 169 29.43 17.46 8.85
CA ALA A 169 29.96 16.09 8.76
C ALA A 169 29.05 14.98 9.35
N PRO A 170 28.32 15.20 10.46
CA PRO A 170 27.35 14.23 10.96
C PRO A 170 26.21 13.95 9.97
N LEU A 171 25.72 14.98 9.28
CA LEU A 171 24.64 14.82 8.31
C LEU A 171 25.11 14.05 7.07
N GLU A 172 26.32 14.35 6.58
CA GLU A 172 26.91 13.61 5.46
C GLU A 172 27.06 12.12 5.82
N SER A 173 27.54 11.81 7.03
CA SER A 173 27.66 10.44 7.52
C SER A 173 26.30 9.74 7.66
N TYR A 174 25.28 10.44 8.16
CA TYR A 174 23.93 9.88 8.25
C TYR A 174 23.36 9.58 6.86
N LEU A 175 23.41 10.54 5.93
CA LEU A 175 22.86 10.39 4.58
C LEU A 175 23.58 9.31 3.77
N ALA A 176 24.89 9.14 3.96
CA ALA A 176 25.66 8.07 3.33
C ALA A 176 25.20 6.66 3.77
N ASN A 177 24.69 6.54 5.00
CA ASN A 177 24.24 5.27 5.57
C ASN A 177 22.72 5.06 5.48
N PHE A 178 21.96 6.11 5.15
CA PHE A 178 20.51 6.04 5.06
C PHE A 178 20.08 5.25 3.82
N LYS A 179 19.29 4.20 4.03
CA LYS A 179 18.75 3.34 2.96
C LYS A 179 17.25 3.52 2.85
N TRP A 180 16.80 3.74 1.62
CA TRP A 180 15.40 3.94 1.30
C TRP A 180 15.04 3.24 -0.03
N PRO A 181 13.95 2.45 -0.10
CA PRO A 181 13.15 1.95 1.03
C PRO A 181 13.97 1.10 2.01
N ARG A 182 13.40 0.83 3.19
CA ARG A 182 14.02 -0.13 4.12
C ARG A 182 14.10 -1.50 3.45
N PRO A 183 15.25 -2.19 3.47
CA PRO A 183 15.34 -3.53 2.93
C PRO A 183 14.40 -4.46 3.71
N THR A 184 13.46 -5.11 3.03
CA THR A 184 12.68 -6.21 3.62
C THR A 184 13.27 -7.54 3.15
N PRO A 185 13.15 -8.64 3.93
CA PRO A 185 13.73 -9.93 3.56
C PRO A 185 13.16 -10.52 2.25
N SER A 186 11.94 -10.12 1.89
CA SER A 186 11.24 -10.51 0.66
C SER A 186 11.60 -9.66 -0.55
N ASP A 187 12.25 -8.52 -0.34
CA ASP A 187 12.69 -7.65 -1.41
C ASP A 187 14.11 -8.05 -1.81
N GLY A 188 14.29 -8.48 -3.05
CA GLY A 188 15.62 -8.65 -3.63
C GLY A 188 16.41 -7.33 -3.70
N GLN A 189 17.30 -7.17 -4.68
CA GLN A 189 17.95 -5.87 -4.91
C GLN A 189 16.96 -4.86 -5.49
N ARG A 190 16.11 -4.25 -4.65
CA ARG A 190 15.35 -3.06 -5.05
C ARG A 190 16.31 -1.87 -5.21
N PRO A 191 16.11 -1.01 -6.22
CA PRO A 191 16.92 0.19 -6.39
C PRO A 191 16.71 1.13 -5.20
N GLN A 192 17.76 1.86 -4.81
CA GLN A 192 17.62 2.92 -3.82
C GLN A 192 16.73 4.02 -4.40
N MET A 193 15.67 4.39 -3.67
CA MET A 193 14.70 5.40 -4.09
C MET A 193 14.98 6.76 -3.45
N ILE A 194 16.23 7.02 -3.07
CA ILE A 194 16.66 8.31 -2.54
C ILE A 194 17.72 8.94 -3.43
N SER A 195 17.50 10.20 -3.77
CA SER A 195 18.42 11.03 -4.55
C SER A 195 18.91 12.21 -3.72
N LEU A 196 20.23 12.42 -3.67
CA LEU A 196 20.84 13.58 -3.01
C LEU A 196 21.27 14.60 -4.08
N ARG A 197 20.82 15.84 -3.95
CA ARG A 197 21.18 16.94 -4.84
C ARG A 197 21.88 18.02 -4.05
N ARG A 198 23.19 18.18 -4.24
CA ARG A 198 23.99 19.21 -3.56
C ARG A 198 24.03 20.49 -4.38
N ARG A 199 23.76 21.63 -3.75
CA ARG A 199 23.85 22.95 -4.40
C ARG A 199 25.30 23.35 -4.65
N ILE A 200 25.59 23.83 -5.85
CA ILE A 200 26.92 24.31 -6.27
C ILE A 200 27.08 25.81 -5.95
N THR A 201 26.00 26.59 -6.01
CA THR A 201 26.01 28.03 -5.75
C THR A 201 25.94 28.36 -4.25
N ARG A 202 26.72 29.37 -3.83
CA ARG A 202 26.80 29.86 -2.44
C ARG A 202 25.75 30.90 -2.06
N GLN A 203 25.01 31.44 -3.03
CA GLN A 203 24.02 32.50 -2.77
C GLN A 203 22.81 31.94 -2.02
N LEU A 204 22.35 32.70 -1.02
CA LEU A 204 21.09 32.44 -0.34
C LEU A 204 19.97 32.67 -1.36
N MET A 205 19.11 31.66 -1.58
CA MET A 205 18.00 31.80 -2.52
C MET A 205 16.93 32.72 -1.94
N GLU A 206 16.38 33.59 -2.78
CA GLU A 206 15.14 34.28 -2.48
C GLU A 206 13.95 33.30 -2.57
N GLU A 207 12.81 33.67 -2.00
CA GLU A 207 11.60 32.82 -2.01
C GLU A 207 11.15 32.53 -3.45
N GLU A 208 11.30 33.50 -4.34
CA GLU A 208 10.94 33.39 -5.76
C GLU A 208 11.79 32.32 -6.47
N ASP A 209 13.12 32.35 -6.31
CA ASP A 209 14.02 31.33 -6.85
C ASP A 209 13.68 29.92 -6.34
N SER A 210 13.23 29.82 -5.09
CA SER A 210 12.88 28.54 -4.46
C SER A 210 11.60 27.96 -5.06
N SER A 211 10.63 28.82 -5.35
CA SER A 211 9.38 28.44 -6.00
C SER A 211 9.58 28.01 -7.45
N VAL A 212 10.44 28.72 -8.22
CA VAL A 212 10.76 28.37 -9.60
C VAL A 212 11.42 27.00 -9.68
N ARG A 213 12.42 26.74 -8.84
CA ARG A 213 13.10 25.43 -8.82
C ARG A 213 12.20 24.29 -8.38
N PHE A 214 11.28 24.54 -7.44
CA PHE A 214 10.27 23.56 -7.08
C PHE A 214 9.50 23.13 -8.34
N VAL A 215 9.02 24.07 -9.15
CA VAL A 215 8.32 23.77 -10.41
C VAL A 215 9.23 23.05 -11.42
N GLU A 216 10.48 23.50 -11.60
CA GLU A 216 11.47 22.86 -12.49
C GLU A 216 11.75 21.40 -12.08
N SER A 217 11.70 21.08 -10.78
CA SER A 217 11.95 19.73 -10.30
C SER A 217 10.87 18.72 -10.72
N PHE A 218 9.67 19.20 -11.05
CA PHE A 218 8.54 18.42 -11.58
C PHE A 218 8.43 18.50 -13.10
N TRP A 219 9.41 19.09 -13.80
CA TRP A 219 9.36 19.15 -15.25
C TRP A 219 9.25 17.73 -15.84
N PRO A 220 8.26 17.47 -16.72
CA PRO A 220 7.99 16.12 -17.19
C PRO A 220 9.19 15.54 -17.93
N THR A 221 9.46 14.25 -17.68
CA THR A 221 10.51 13.49 -18.35
C THR A 221 10.16 13.18 -19.81
N ASP A 222 8.89 13.31 -20.18
CA ASP A 222 8.39 13.25 -21.56
C ASP A 222 7.71 14.58 -21.92
N PRO A 223 8.49 15.60 -22.35
CA PRO A 223 7.92 16.82 -22.91
C PRO A 223 7.40 16.51 -24.31
N ARG A 224 6.07 16.44 -24.46
CA ARG A 224 5.43 16.48 -25.78
C ARG A 224 5.54 17.86 -26.41
#